data_AF-A0A9D5QBW9-F1
#
_entry.id   AF-A0A9D5QBW9-F1
#
_cell.length_a   1.000
_cell.length_b   1.000
_cell.length_c   1.000
_cell.angle_alpha   90.00
_cell.angle_beta   90.00
_cell.angle_gamma   90.00
#
_symmetry.space_group_name_H-M   'P 1'
#
loop_
_entity.id
_entity.type
_entity.pdbx_description
1 polymer ?
#
loop_
_entity_poly.entity_id
_entity_poly.type
_entity_poly.pdbx_seq_one_letter_code
_entity_poly.pdbx_strand_id
1 'polypeptide(L)'
;MMKRKRLFSRMGRVPAVTFALVMGVVFVTGCGSAGGTKLGVDIPPDAEVVELASVVEKPAAYNGKKVVMKGVIDGQCPALCEFFFKDGLHKVTIFPQGYKFPKLTKGKPVTVYAQVTAGEGQVVFSALGVNVE
;
A
#
# COMPACT_ATOMS: atom_id res chain seq x y z
N MET A 1 11.24 -82.53 14.02
CA MET A 1 10.57 -83.08 12.82
C MET A 1 9.45 -82.15 12.39
N MET A 2 9.61 -81.56 11.19
CA MET A 2 8.67 -80.66 10.53
C MET A 2 7.37 -81.36 10.12
N LYS A 3 6.24 -80.63 10.15
CA LYS A 3 5.19 -80.74 9.12
C LYS A 3 4.38 -79.44 9.06
N ARG A 4 4.79 -78.57 8.12
CA ARG A 4 4.04 -77.38 7.68
C ARG A 4 2.76 -77.86 6.98
N LYS A 5 1.59 -77.46 7.46
CA LYS A 5 0.33 -77.53 6.70
C LYS A 5 0.03 -76.13 6.17
N ARG A 6 0.03 -75.99 4.85
CA ARG A 6 -0.49 -74.82 4.13
C ARG A 6 -2.01 -74.86 4.24
N LEU A 7 -2.64 -73.73 4.63
CA LEU A 7 -4.05 -73.49 4.33
C LEU A 7 -4.16 -72.22 3.50
N PHE A 8 -4.35 -72.45 2.22
CA PHE A 8 -4.91 -71.53 1.25
C PHE A 8 -6.39 -71.32 1.61
N SER A 9 -6.80 -70.12 2.00
CA SER A 9 -8.21 -69.73 1.92
C SER A 9 -8.39 -68.25 2.24
N ARG A 10 -8.75 -67.47 1.22
CA ARG A 10 -10.01 -66.71 1.14
C ARG A 10 -9.88 -65.60 0.09
N MET A 11 -10.42 -65.91 -1.09
CA MET A 11 -10.97 -64.92 -2.02
C MET A 11 -12.02 -64.09 -1.27
N GLY A 12 -11.73 -62.80 -1.09
CA GLY A 12 -12.64 -61.81 -0.52
C GLY A 12 -12.96 -60.75 -1.56
N ARG A 13 -14.08 -60.99 -2.26
CA ARG A 13 -14.97 -60.06 -2.98
C ARG A 13 -14.59 -58.58 -2.98
N VAL A 14 -14.34 -58.06 -4.19
CA VAL A 14 -14.48 -56.64 -4.54
C VAL A 14 -15.99 -56.32 -4.66
N PRO A 15 -16.46 -55.17 -4.13
CA PRO A 15 -17.54 -54.46 -4.79
C PRO A 15 -17.07 -53.06 -5.16
N ALA A 16 -16.99 -52.83 -6.47
CA ALA A 16 -16.91 -51.52 -7.08
C ALA A 16 -18.33 -50.92 -7.11
N VAL A 17 -18.68 -50.01 -6.20
CA VAL A 17 -19.87 -49.14 -6.34
C VAL A 17 -19.62 -47.82 -5.59
N THR A 18 -19.26 -46.80 -6.37
CA THR A 18 -19.66 -45.38 -6.25
C THR A 18 -20.07 -44.83 -4.87
N PHE A 19 -19.21 -43.98 -4.30
CA PHE A 19 -19.65 -42.82 -3.53
C PHE A 19 -18.78 -41.62 -3.93
N ALA A 20 -19.30 -40.85 -4.87
CA ALA A 20 -18.94 -39.45 -5.02
C ALA A 20 -19.43 -38.67 -3.78
N LEU A 21 -18.89 -37.45 -3.61
CA LEU A 21 -19.40 -36.31 -2.83
C LEU A 21 -18.61 -35.97 -1.55
N VAL A 22 -18.43 -34.65 -1.38
CA VAL A 22 -17.83 -33.88 -0.29
C VAL A 22 -16.32 -33.60 -0.48
N MET A 23 -15.94 -32.62 -1.33
CA MET A 23 -15.91 -31.19 -0.99
C MET A 23 -14.90 -30.86 0.12
N GLY A 24 -13.61 -31.09 -0.16
CA GLY A 24 -12.48 -30.59 0.65
C GLY A 24 -11.96 -29.26 0.09
N VAL A 25 -12.81 -28.25 0.07
CA VAL A 25 -12.43 -26.87 -0.22
C VAL A 25 -11.99 -26.23 1.10
N VAL A 26 -10.69 -26.00 1.26
CA VAL A 26 -10.21 -24.89 2.09
C VAL A 26 -9.25 -24.09 1.23
N PHE A 27 -9.81 -23.03 0.65
CA PHE A 27 -9.14 -22.01 -0.13
C PHE A 27 -7.91 -21.47 0.62
N VAL A 28 -6.73 -21.78 0.09
CA VAL A 28 -5.51 -21.00 0.31
C VAL A 28 -5.64 -19.73 -0.54
N THR A 29 -6.37 -18.74 -0.06
CA THR A 29 -6.34 -17.37 -0.60
C THR A 29 -6.47 -16.38 0.55
N GLY A 30 -5.48 -16.40 1.44
CA GLY A 30 -5.14 -15.22 2.23
C GLY A 30 -4.49 -14.20 1.31
N CYS A 31 -5.27 -13.56 0.44
CA CYS A 31 -4.89 -12.31 -0.18
C CYS A 31 -4.91 -11.25 0.93
N GLY A 32 -3.86 -11.24 1.75
CA GLY A 32 -3.58 -10.15 2.65
C GLY A 32 -3.18 -8.97 1.80
N SER A 33 -4.16 -8.23 1.29
CA SER A 33 -3.94 -6.89 0.78
C SER A 33 -3.29 -6.11 1.92
N ALA A 34 -1.98 -5.87 1.78
CA ALA A 34 -1.29 -4.79 2.45
C ALA A 34 -2.04 -3.51 2.06
N GLY A 35 -3.10 -3.22 2.82
CA GLY A 35 -4.07 -2.19 2.51
C GLY A 35 -3.46 -0.85 2.84
N GLY A 36 -2.82 -0.25 1.85
CA GLY A 36 -2.35 1.12 1.96
C GLY A 36 -3.51 2.07 2.26
N THR A 37 -3.27 3.10 3.08
CA THR A 37 -4.29 4.11 3.41
C THR A 37 -4.36 5.14 2.30
N LYS A 38 -5.49 5.18 1.59
CA LYS A 38 -5.80 6.20 0.58
C LYS A 38 -6.65 7.32 1.18
N LEU A 39 -6.25 8.57 0.92
CA LEU A 39 -6.89 9.78 1.43
C LEU A 39 -7.05 10.81 0.31
N GLY A 40 -8.11 11.60 0.37
CA GLY A 40 -8.37 12.67 -0.61
C GLY A 40 -8.80 12.13 -1.97
N VAL A 41 -8.39 12.81 -3.04
CA VAL A 41 -8.68 12.40 -4.43
C VAL A 41 -7.74 11.29 -4.87
N ASP A 42 -8.18 10.47 -5.82
CA ASP A 42 -7.31 9.49 -6.46
C ASP A 42 -6.15 10.16 -7.21
N ILE A 43 -4.98 9.54 -7.11
CA ILE A 43 -3.76 10.02 -7.79
C ILE A 43 -3.85 9.61 -9.26
N PRO A 44 -3.88 10.55 -10.23
CA PRO A 44 -3.96 10.21 -11.64
C PRO A 44 -2.74 9.39 -12.08
N PRO A 45 -2.92 8.32 -12.89
CA PRO A 45 -1.82 7.46 -13.32
C PRO A 45 -0.84 8.16 -14.29
N ASP A 46 -1.30 9.23 -14.93
CA ASP A 46 -0.57 10.07 -15.89
C ASP A 46 0.02 11.35 -15.26
N ALA A 47 -0.17 11.55 -13.96
CA ALA A 47 0.36 12.73 -13.28
C ALA A 47 1.91 12.72 -13.24
N GLU A 48 2.48 13.92 -13.39
CA GLU A 48 3.93 14.12 -13.40
C GLU A 48 4.54 13.75 -12.03
N VAL A 49 5.40 12.74 -12.01
CA VAL A 49 6.16 12.36 -10.82
C VAL A 49 7.43 13.20 -10.76
N VAL A 50 7.61 13.95 -9.66
CA VAL A 50 8.73 14.85 -9.46
C VAL A 50 9.41 14.57 -8.12
N GLU A 51 10.73 14.79 -8.09
CA GLU A 51 11.50 14.76 -6.85
C GLU A 51 11.28 16.07 -6.07
N LEU A 52 11.26 15.97 -4.74
CA LEU A 52 11.10 17.14 -3.89
C LEU A 52 12.22 18.16 -4.11
N ALA A 53 13.45 17.68 -4.34
CA ALA A 53 14.62 18.51 -4.63
C ALA A 53 14.36 19.48 -5.79
N SER A 54 13.77 18.97 -6.88
CA SER A 54 13.48 19.77 -8.08
C SER A 54 12.49 20.91 -7.79
N VAL A 55 11.48 20.65 -6.95
CA VAL A 55 10.49 21.66 -6.57
C VAL A 55 11.10 22.73 -5.66
N VAL A 56 11.95 22.32 -4.71
CA VAL A 56 12.60 23.23 -3.77
C VAL A 56 13.67 24.10 -4.46
N GLU A 57 14.40 23.55 -5.42
CA GLU A 57 15.43 24.30 -6.18
C GLU A 57 14.82 25.30 -7.18
N LYS A 58 13.66 24.98 -7.77
CA LYS A 58 13.02 25.79 -8.82
C LYS A 58 11.54 26.05 -8.53
N PRO A 59 11.19 26.68 -7.40
CA PRO A 59 9.80 26.77 -6.94
C PRO A 59 8.89 27.52 -7.92
N ALA A 60 9.40 28.55 -8.59
CA ALA A 60 8.65 29.30 -9.60
C ALA A 60 8.20 28.43 -10.79
N ALA A 61 8.95 27.39 -11.16
CA ALA A 61 8.60 26.49 -12.26
C ALA A 61 7.45 25.53 -11.92
N TYR A 62 7.14 25.39 -10.62
CA TYR A 62 6.10 24.50 -10.11
C TYR A 62 4.90 25.24 -9.54
N ASN A 63 4.94 26.58 -9.49
CA ASN A 63 3.82 27.36 -8.96
C ASN A 63 2.51 27.07 -9.71
N GLY A 64 1.46 26.71 -8.97
CA GLY A 64 0.15 26.36 -9.48
C GLY A 64 0.05 24.95 -10.09
N LYS A 65 1.16 24.22 -10.25
CA LYS A 65 1.15 22.87 -10.82
C LYS A 65 0.68 21.84 -9.81
N LYS A 66 0.12 20.75 -10.34
CA LYS A 66 -0.22 19.54 -9.60
C LYS A 66 0.81 18.47 -9.94
N VAL A 67 1.47 17.93 -8.93
CA VAL A 67 2.58 17.00 -9.09
C VAL A 67 2.43 15.83 -8.12
N VAL A 68 3.05 14.70 -8.46
CA VAL A 68 3.14 13.53 -7.60
C VAL A 68 4.55 13.45 -7.04
N MET A 69 4.66 13.31 -5.72
CA MET A 69 5.93 13.11 -5.04
C MET A 69 5.90 11.79 -4.27
N LYS A 70 7.03 11.08 -4.22
CA LYS A 70 7.20 9.85 -3.47
C LYS A 70 8.25 10.04 -2.41
N GLY A 71 8.00 9.54 -1.20
CA GLY A 71 8.92 9.70 -0.09
C GLY A 71 8.44 8.95 1.13
N VAL A 72 8.80 9.46 2.30
CA VAL A 72 8.44 8.86 3.59
C VAL A 72 7.85 9.88 4.55
N ILE A 73 7.03 9.39 5.48
CA ILE A 73 6.46 10.20 6.56
C ILE A 73 7.55 10.38 7.63
N ASP A 74 8.11 11.58 7.77
CA ASP A 74 9.10 11.88 8.82
C ASP A 74 8.44 12.20 10.18
N GLY A 75 7.17 12.57 10.17
CA GLY A 75 6.40 12.80 11.39
C GLY A 75 5.07 13.47 11.08
N GLN A 76 4.32 13.81 12.13
CA GLN A 76 3.02 14.46 12.00
C GLN A 76 2.86 15.49 13.11
N CYS A 77 2.17 16.59 12.81
CA CYS A 77 1.76 17.55 13.83
C CYS A 77 0.83 16.87 14.84
N PRO A 78 0.95 17.13 16.17
CA PRO A 78 0.10 16.51 17.17
C PRO A 78 -1.41 16.75 16.97
N ALA A 79 -1.78 17.87 16.36
CA ALA A 79 -3.16 18.21 16.01
C ALA A 79 -3.66 17.53 14.72
N LEU A 80 -2.83 16.72 14.06
CA LEU A 80 -3.12 16.00 12.81
C LEU A 80 -3.48 16.91 11.61
N CYS A 81 -3.17 18.20 11.69
CA CYS A 81 -3.46 19.19 10.66
C CYS A 81 -2.46 19.17 9.50
N GLU A 82 -1.25 18.67 9.73
CA GLU A 82 -0.23 18.47 8.69
C GLU A 82 0.66 17.27 9.03
N PHE A 83 1.42 16.81 8.03
CA PHE A 83 2.52 15.88 8.25
C PHE A 83 3.81 16.35 7.59
N PHE A 84 4.93 15.85 8.10
CA PHE A 84 6.25 16.14 7.55
C PHE A 84 6.63 15.06 6.56
N PHE A 85 6.78 15.45 5.30
CA PHE A 85 7.21 14.59 4.21
C PHE A 85 8.71 14.72 4.02
N LYS A 86 9.39 13.60 3.77
CA LYS A 86 10.82 13.56 3.49
C LYS A 86 11.08 12.79 2.21
N ASP A 87 11.94 13.35 1.38
CA ASP A 87 12.47 12.75 0.16
C ASP A 87 13.97 13.06 0.10
N GLY A 88 14.79 12.01 0.18
CA GLY A 88 16.24 12.12 0.33
C GLY A 88 16.65 12.99 1.54
N LEU A 89 17.38 14.07 1.26
CA LEU A 89 17.82 15.06 2.26
C LEU A 89 16.81 16.18 2.48
N HIS A 90 15.79 16.29 1.63
CA HIS A 90 14.80 17.36 1.69
C HIS A 90 13.61 16.96 2.55
N LYS A 91 13.06 17.94 3.27
CA LYS A 91 11.91 17.78 4.15
C LYS A 91 10.99 18.98 3.99
N VAL A 92 9.70 18.72 3.84
CA VAL A 92 8.66 19.76 3.73
C VAL A 92 7.42 19.38 4.54
N THR A 93 6.57 20.38 4.76
CA THR A 93 5.28 20.19 5.41
C THR A 93 4.18 20.03 4.35
N ILE A 94 3.34 19.02 4.52
CA ILE A 94 2.21 18.73 3.64
C ILE A 94 0.90 19.02 4.37
N PHE A 95 0.06 19.85 3.76
CA PHE A 95 -1.26 20.23 4.28
C PHE A 95 -2.37 19.52 3.50
N PRO A 96 -3.41 18.98 4.14
CA PRO A 96 -4.49 18.31 3.43
C PRO A 96 -5.43 19.33 2.78
N GLN A 97 -5.96 19.01 1.60
CA GLN A 97 -6.96 19.83 0.91
C GLN A 97 -8.31 19.11 0.85
N GLY A 98 -9.26 19.57 1.66
CA GLY A 98 -10.62 19.03 1.67
C GLY A 98 -10.81 17.74 2.47
N TYR A 99 -9.80 17.31 3.24
CA TYR A 99 -9.89 16.16 4.15
C TYR A 99 -9.01 16.37 5.39
N LYS A 100 -9.06 15.42 6.34
CA LYS A 100 -8.22 15.42 7.55
C LYS A 100 -7.29 14.23 7.52
N PHE A 101 -6.05 14.41 8.01
CA PHE A 101 -5.16 13.27 8.16
C PHE A 101 -5.59 12.42 9.37
N PRO A 102 -5.64 11.08 9.22
CA PRO A 102 -5.65 10.20 10.37
C PRO A 102 -4.28 10.24 11.06
N LYS A 103 -4.12 9.49 12.15
CA LYS A 103 -2.79 9.29 12.73
C LYS A 103 -1.91 8.52 11.75
N LEU A 104 -0.87 9.17 11.27
CA LEU A 104 0.09 8.62 10.32
C LEU A 104 1.28 8.00 11.07
N THR A 105 1.81 6.90 10.51
CA THR A 105 2.95 6.21 11.10
C THR A 105 4.25 6.73 10.50
N LYS A 106 5.17 7.23 11.34
CA LYS A 106 6.50 7.66 10.92
C LYS A 106 7.28 6.52 10.27
N GLY A 107 8.03 6.84 9.22
CA GLY A 107 8.85 5.91 8.45
C GLY A 107 8.10 5.16 7.35
N LYS A 108 6.78 5.32 7.23
CA LYS A 108 6.02 4.69 6.15
C LYS A 108 6.27 5.36 4.80
N PRO A 109 6.41 4.58 3.72
CA PRO A 109 6.38 5.11 2.36
C PRO A 109 5.05 5.81 2.09
N VAL A 110 5.12 6.92 1.36
CA VAL A 110 3.95 7.70 1.01
C VAL A 110 4.10 8.28 -0.39
N THR A 111 3.02 8.20 -1.16
CA THR A 111 2.86 8.92 -2.43
C THR A 111 1.88 10.07 -2.20
N VAL A 112 2.27 11.29 -2.58
CA VAL A 112 1.50 12.52 -2.36
C VAL A 112 1.22 13.16 -3.70
N TYR A 113 -0.06 13.32 -4.04
CA TYR A 113 -0.50 14.19 -5.12
C TYR A 113 -0.79 15.57 -4.55
N ALA A 114 0.05 16.55 -4.88
CA ALA A 114 0.01 17.89 -4.30
C ALA A 114 -0.13 18.97 -5.35
N GLN A 115 -0.88 20.01 -5.01
CA GLN A 115 -0.76 21.31 -5.66
C GLN A 115 0.36 22.10 -4.99
N VAL A 116 1.28 22.62 -5.80
CA VAL A 116 2.40 23.44 -5.33
C VAL A 116 2.02 24.91 -5.49
N THR A 117 2.16 25.67 -4.41
CA THR A 117 2.03 27.14 -4.43
C THR A 117 3.35 27.75 -3.99
N ALA A 118 3.99 28.52 -4.87
CA ALA A 118 5.23 29.23 -4.58
C ALA A 118 4.97 30.73 -4.53
N GLY A 119 5.34 31.37 -3.41
CA GLY A 119 5.27 32.82 -3.19
C GLY A 119 6.65 33.42 -2.89
N GLU A 120 6.68 34.61 -2.30
CA GLU A 120 7.89 35.35 -1.91
C GLU A 120 8.70 34.61 -0.82
N GLY A 121 9.43 33.56 -1.24
CA GLY A 121 10.35 32.79 -0.39
C GLY A 121 9.74 31.58 0.31
N GLN A 122 8.48 31.23 0.05
CA GLN A 122 7.84 30.05 0.64
C GLN A 122 7.16 29.18 -0.41
N VAL A 123 7.26 27.87 -0.22
CA VAL A 123 6.57 26.86 -1.03
C VAL A 123 5.60 26.09 -0.13
N VAL A 124 4.33 26.10 -0.49
CA VAL A 124 3.27 25.38 0.20
C VAL A 124 2.87 24.18 -0.64
N PHE A 125 2.84 23.01 0.01
CA PHE A 125 2.41 21.76 -0.59
C PHE A 125 1.04 21.37 -0.07
N SER A 126 0.06 21.48 -0.94
CA SER A 126 -1.35 21.23 -0.67
C SER A 126 -1.73 19.85 -1.21
N ALA A 127 -1.79 18.84 -0.36
CA ALA A 127 -2.09 17.47 -0.75
C ALA A 127 -3.56 17.31 -1.14
N LEU A 128 -3.78 17.06 -2.42
CA LEU A 128 -5.07 16.69 -2.99
C LEU A 128 -5.37 15.22 -2.70
N GLY A 129 -4.36 14.35 -2.76
CA GLY A 129 -4.48 12.92 -2.52
C GLY A 129 -3.21 12.33 -1.89
N VAL A 130 -3.37 11.32 -1.03
CA VAL A 130 -2.27 10.64 -0.35
C VAL A 130 -2.50 9.13 -0.35
N ASN A 131 -1.47 8.36 -0.68
CA ASN A 131 -1.46 6.91 -0.53
C ASN A 131 -0.29 6.48 0.36
N VAL A 132 -0.58 5.87 1.51
CA VAL A 132 0.42 5.40 2.50
C VAL A 132 0.51 3.88 2.42
N GLU A 133 1.72 3.32 2.39
CA GLU A 133 1.96 1.85 2.36
C GLU A 133 2.03 1.18 3.74
#